data_AF-A0A369L5U5-F1
#
_entry.id   AF-A0A369L5U5-F1
#
_cell.length_a   1.000
_cell.length_b   1.000
_cell.length_c   1.000
_cell.angle_alpha   90.00
_cell.angle_beta   90.00
_cell.angle_gamma   90.00
#
_symmetry.space_group_name_H-M   'P 1'
#
loop_
_entity.id
_entity.type
_entity.pdbx_description
1 polymer ?
#
loop_
_entity_poly.entity_id
_entity_poly.type
_entity_poly.pdbx_seq_one_letter_code
_entity_poly.pdbx_strand_id
1 'polypeptide(L)'
;MTQRRFARTTLATSIGLLVAGLAVTGAHAQFEPQGLYSNRAILDAEVYFEAAPDSQPSEVVDMLLGDDMQVHALIIRSHEDVGQDGDYLVITNAHYQLVTHEEDGETTHDVLVNANEDVLGALPRYDQDWWDMARQRTRDAWQTAGEGAESAWHQTREGADTIGEGAERAWERTQEGAERAGRAVSDLLNNWTNND
;
A
#
# COMPACT_ATOMS: atom_id res chain seq x y z
N MET A 1 23.37 44.81 -39.56
CA MET A 1 23.29 44.28 -38.18
C MET A 1 22.54 42.96 -38.20
N THR A 2 22.95 42.05 -37.33
CA THR A 2 23.04 40.60 -37.51
C THR A 2 21.79 39.87 -37.03
N GLN A 3 21.41 38.78 -37.69
CA GLN A 3 20.41 37.82 -37.23
C GLN A 3 20.80 37.20 -35.87
N ARG A 4 19.82 36.98 -34.99
CA ARG A 4 19.82 35.86 -34.04
C ARG A 4 18.39 35.51 -33.63
N ARG A 5 17.79 34.56 -34.35
CA ARG A 5 16.65 33.77 -33.88
C ARG A 5 17.24 32.69 -32.97
N PHE A 6 16.84 32.64 -31.71
CA PHE A 6 17.22 31.57 -30.80
C PHE A 6 16.16 30.49 -30.74
N ALA A 7 16.67 29.28 -30.51
CA ALA A 7 16.12 28.00 -30.87
C ALA A 7 14.93 27.55 -30.01
N ARG A 8 14.15 26.67 -30.66
CA ARG A 8 13.27 25.67 -30.06
C ARG A 8 13.98 24.92 -28.93
N THR A 9 13.33 24.79 -27.78
CA THR A 9 13.56 23.67 -26.87
C THR A 9 12.29 22.84 -26.85
N THR A 10 12.35 21.72 -27.56
CA THR A 10 11.40 20.62 -27.50
C THR A 10 11.49 19.98 -26.12
N LEU A 11 10.45 20.14 -25.29
CA LEU A 11 10.23 19.29 -24.13
C LEU A 11 9.67 17.97 -24.63
N ALA A 12 10.43 16.90 -24.36
CA ALA A 12 10.11 15.54 -24.74
C ALA A 12 8.88 15.07 -23.97
N THR A 13 7.80 14.82 -24.71
CA THR A 13 6.63 14.07 -24.24
C THR A 13 7.04 12.62 -24.03
N SER A 14 7.22 12.20 -22.78
CA SER A 14 7.29 10.78 -22.43
C SER A 14 5.88 10.20 -22.55
N ILE A 15 5.74 9.27 -23.50
CA ILE A 15 4.52 8.53 -23.79
C ILE A 15 4.24 7.57 -22.63
N GLY A 16 3.29 7.94 -21.76
CA GLY A 16 2.61 6.99 -20.89
C GLY A 16 1.56 6.24 -21.70
N LEU A 17 1.69 4.91 -21.79
CA LEU A 17 0.72 4.02 -22.41
C LEU A 17 -0.58 4.01 -21.56
N LEU A 18 -1.55 4.84 -21.95
CA LEU A 18 -2.94 4.71 -21.48
C LEU A 18 -3.68 3.77 -22.42
N VAL A 19 -3.97 2.57 -21.92
CA VAL A 19 -4.94 1.65 -22.52
C VAL A 19 -6.30 2.32 -22.45
N ALA A 20 -6.86 2.65 -23.63
CA ALA A 20 -8.20 3.18 -23.78
C ALA A 20 -9.24 2.09 -23.53
N GLY A 21 -10.20 2.35 -22.63
CA GLY A 21 -11.32 1.43 -22.41
C GLY A 21 -12.39 1.99 -21.46
N LEU A 22 -13.39 2.64 -22.04
CA LEU A 22 -14.76 2.89 -21.54
C LEU A 22 -14.99 4.09 -20.62
N ALA A 23 -15.86 4.98 -21.12
CA ALA A 23 -16.40 6.15 -20.46
C ALA A 23 -17.47 5.77 -19.43
N VAL A 24 -17.38 6.37 -18.24
CA VAL A 24 -18.52 6.60 -17.35
C VAL A 24 -18.57 8.09 -17.05
N THR A 25 -19.63 8.73 -17.53
CA THR A 25 -20.00 10.10 -17.18
C THR A 25 -20.71 10.08 -15.83
N GLY A 26 -20.01 10.54 -14.80
CA GLY A 26 -20.48 10.78 -13.44
C GLY A 26 -19.31 11.44 -12.72
N ALA A 27 -19.56 12.34 -11.77
CA ALA A 27 -18.49 13.11 -11.13
C ALA A 27 -17.50 12.19 -10.41
N HIS A 28 -16.40 11.84 -11.08
CA HIS A 28 -15.25 11.22 -10.44
C HIS A 28 -14.39 12.38 -9.95
N ALA A 29 -14.38 12.61 -8.64
CA ALA A 29 -13.27 13.33 -8.02
C ALA A 29 -12.00 12.66 -8.52
N GLN A 30 -11.25 13.36 -9.36
CA GLN A 30 -10.00 12.87 -9.91
C GLN A 30 -8.99 12.93 -8.77
N PHE A 31 -8.92 11.87 -7.97
CA PHE A 31 -7.82 11.67 -7.04
C PHE A 31 -6.57 11.40 -7.87
N GLU A 32 -5.83 12.46 -8.21
CA GLU A 32 -4.47 12.31 -8.70
C GLU A 32 -3.62 11.86 -7.51
N PRO A 33 -3.00 10.66 -7.54
CA PRO A 33 -2.10 10.25 -6.48
C PRO A 33 -0.97 11.28 -6.38
N GLN A 34 -0.88 11.99 -5.25
CA GLN A 34 0.04 13.12 -5.06
C GLN A 34 1.52 12.70 -4.94
N GLY A 35 1.81 11.39 -5.01
CA GLY A 35 3.16 10.86 -4.85
C GLY A 35 3.47 10.52 -3.39
N LEU A 36 4.43 11.22 -2.78
CA LEU A 36 4.98 10.92 -1.46
C LEU A 36 4.17 11.60 -0.34
N TYR A 37 3.70 10.81 0.63
CA TYR A 37 2.97 11.31 1.80
C TYR A 37 3.84 11.35 3.05
N SER A 38 3.60 12.34 3.91
CA SER A 38 4.17 12.36 5.25
C SER A 38 3.41 11.37 6.14
N ASN A 39 4.12 10.47 6.82
CA ASN A 39 3.51 9.59 7.81
C ASN A 39 2.73 10.37 8.88
N ARG A 40 3.22 11.55 9.26
CA ARG A 40 2.56 12.43 10.23
C ARG A 40 1.22 12.98 9.74
N ALA A 41 1.02 13.07 8.43
CA ALA A 41 -0.24 13.51 7.87
C ALA A 41 -1.28 12.37 7.81
N ILE A 42 -0.84 11.12 7.98
CA ILE A 42 -1.70 9.93 8.01
C ILE A 42 -1.94 9.47 9.45
N LEU A 43 -0.94 9.55 10.32
CA LEU A 43 -1.13 9.39 11.76
C LEU A 43 -2.05 10.50 12.28
N ASP A 44 -2.97 10.13 13.18
CA ASP A 44 -4.04 10.99 13.70
C ASP A 44 -5.08 11.42 12.64
N ALA A 45 -5.05 10.86 11.42
CA ALA A 45 -6.09 11.09 10.43
C ALA A 45 -7.44 10.53 10.89
N GLU A 46 -8.51 11.25 10.55
CA GLU A 46 -9.87 10.81 10.81
C GLU A 46 -10.26 9.64 9.91
N VAL A 47 -11.00 8.70 10.48
CA VAL A 47 -11.40 7.45 9.83
C VAL A 47 -12.90 7.30 9.83
N TYR A 48 -13.46 7.13 8.64
CA TYR A 48 -14.89 6.98 8.39
C TYR A 48 -15.17 5.57 7.87
N PHE A 49 -16.23 4.93 8.37
CA PHE A 49 -16.62 3.58 7.99
C PHE A 49 -17.87 3.59 7.13
N GLU A 50 -17.85 2.93 5.97
CA GLU A 50 -19.03 2.82 5.10
C GLU A 50 -20.21 2.12 5.80
N ALA A 51 -19.92 1.11 6.63
CA ALA A 51 -20.92 0.43 7.45
C ALA A 51 -21.51 1.27 8.59
N ALA A 52 -20.88 2.40 8.95
CA ALA A 52 -21.31 3.25 10.06
C ALA A 52 -21.17 4.74 9.69
N PRO A 53 -21.95 5.24 8.70
CA PRO A 53 -21.76 6.57 8.13
C PRO A 53 -22.10 7.72 9.09
N ASP A 54 -22.94 7.45 10.09
CA ASP A 54 -23.35 8.43 11.11
C ASP A 54 -22.51 8.33 12.41
N SER A 55 -21.49 7.46 12.44
CA SER A 55 -20.61 7.30 13.59
C SER A 55 -19.66 8.49 13.76
N GLN A 56 -19.18 8.69 14.99
CA GLN A 56 -18.06 9.61 15.22
C GLN A 56 -16.79 9.10 14.52
N PRO A 57 -15.96 10.01 13.97
CA PRO A 57 -14.72 9.62 13.33
C PRO A 57 -13.83 8.82 14.29
N SER A 58 -13.29 7.72 13.77
CA SER A 58 -12.21 6.97 14.43
C SER A 58 -10.85 7.55 14.03
N GLU A 59 -9.75 7.03 14.55
CA GLU A 59 -8.42 7.64 14.33
C GLU A 59 -7.34 6.62 13.97
N VAL A 60 -6.46 6.99 13.03
CA VAL A 60 -5.25 6.22 12.74
C VAL A 60 -4.23 6.40 13.85
N VAL A 61 -3.82 5.32 14.51
CA VAL A 61 -2.84 5.37 15.61
C VAL A 61 -1.48 4.78 15.23
N ASP A 62 -1.42 3.91 14.24
CA ASP A 62 -0.17 3.31 13.77
C ASP A 62 -0.27 2.85 12.31
N MET A 63 0.89 2.64 11.69
CA MET A 63 1.02 2.10 10.34
C MET A 63 1.97 0.90 10.36
N LEU A 64 1.51 -0.24 9.87
CA LEU A 64 2.32 -1.45 9.82
C LEU A 64 3.09 -1.51 8.50
N LEU A 65 4.41 -1.57 8.61
CA LEU A 65 5.33 -1.71 7.48
C LEU A 65 5.90 -3.13 7.41
N GLY A 66 6.05 -3.62 6.19
CA GLY A 66 6.73 -4.89 5.90
C GLY A 66 8.24 -4.70 5.72
N ASP A 67 8.96 -5.82 5.56
CA ASP A 67 10.40 -5.78 5.26
C ASP A 67 10.71 -5.19 3.87
N ASP A 68 9.71 -5.09 2.98
CA ASP A 68 9.78 -4.35 1.71
C ASP A 68 9.65 -2.81 1.89
N MET A 69 9.57 -2.36 3.15
CA MET A 69 9.36 -0.97 3.55
C MET A 69 8.06 -0.37 3.00
N GLN A 70 7.08 -1.20 2.63
CA GLN A 70 5.75 -0.76 2.22
C GLN A 70 4.77 -0.82 3.39
N VAL A 71 3.78 0.08 3.39
CA VAL A 71 2.66 0.02 4.32
C VAL A 71 1.72 -1.11 3.88
N HIS A 72 1.37 -2.02 4.79
CA HIS A 72 0.44 -3.12 4.52
C HIS A 72 -0.87 -3.01 5.29
N ALA A 73 -0.88 -2.26 6.40
CA ALA A 73 -2.07 -2.04 7.19
C ALA A 73 -1.99 -0.75 8.01
N LEU A 74 -3.15 -0.20 8.34
CA LEU A 74 -3.34 0.84 9.33
C LEU A 74 -3.91 0.23 10.61
N ILE A 75 -3.49 0.74 11.76
CA ILE A 75 -4.10 0.44 13.04
C ILE A 75 -5.04 1.59 13.39
N ILE A 76 -6.33 1.29 13.54
CA ILE A 76 -7.37 2.28 13.79
C ILE A 76 -7.89 2.11 15.21
N ARG A 77 -7.86 3.16 16.01
CA ARG A 77 -8.61 3.19 17.27
C ARG A 77 -10.07 3.50 16.94
N SER A 78 -10.95 2.53 17.12
CA SER A 78 -12.37 2.69 16.81
C SER A 78 -13.10 3.47 17.89
N HIS A 79 -14.03 4.32 17.46
CA HIS A 79 -15.03 4.92 18.34
C HIS A 79 -16.09 3.88 18.76
N GLU A 80 -16.80 4.16 19.86
CA GLU A 80 -17.83 3.29 20.44
C GLU A 80 -19.01 2.97 19.51
N ASP A 81 -19.21 3.80 18.49
CA ASP A 81 -20.27 3.67 17.49
C ASP A 81 -19.91 2.65 16.39
N VAL A 82 -18.63 2.31 16.26
CA VAL A 82 -18.08 1.42 15.23
C VAL A 82 -17.62 0.09 15.84
N GLY A 83 -16.97 0.16 16.99
CA GLY A 83 -16.47 -0.98 17.75
C GLY A 83 -16.64 -0.72 19.24
N GLN A 84 -15.97 -1.48 20.10
CA GLN A 84 -15.91 -1.04 21.50
C GLN A 84 -14.98 0.16 21.60
N ASP A 85 -15.32 1.11 22.48
CA ASP A 85 -14.48 2.28 22.69
C ASP A 85 -13.04 1.89 23.04
N GLY A 86 -12.08 2.41 22.29
CA GLY A 86 -10.67 2.11 22.46
C GLY A 86 -10.20 0.77 21.87
N ASP A 87 -11.06 0.01 21.18
CA ASP A 87 -10.61 -1.13 20.39
C ASP A 87 -9.68 -0.66 19.27
N TYR A 88 -8.66 -1.46 19.00
CA TYR A 88 -7.74 -1.22 17.87
C TYR A 88 -8.06 -2.22 16.76
N LEU A 89 -8.41 -1.73 15.59
CA LEU A 89 -8.73 -2.51 14.39
C LEU A 89 -7.54 -2.53 13.44
N VAL A 90 -7.32 -3.68 12.78
CA VAL A 90 -6.33 -3.80 11.71
C VAL A 90 -7.02 -3.69 10.36
N ILE A 91 -6.70 -2.64 9.60
CA ILE A 91 -7.26 -2.39 8.27
C ILE A 91 -6.15 -2.51 7.23
N THR A 92 -6.23 -3.54 6.39
CA THR A 92 -5.25 -3.72 5.29
C THR A 92 -5.59 -2.83 4.10
N ASN A 93 -4.62 -2.66 3.19
CA ASN A 93 -4.75 -1.84 1.98
C ASN A 93 -5.93 -2.24 1.06
N ALA A 94 -6.50 -3.44 1.24
CA ALA A 94 -7.68 -3.88 0.50
C ALA A 94 -8.98 -3.20 0.98
N HIS A 95 -9.01 -2.71 2.22
CA HIS A 95 -10.22 -2.27 2.90
C HIS A 95 -10.26 -0.78 3.19
N TYR A 96 -9.27 0.00 2.74
CA TYR A 96 -9.32 1.45 2.90
C TYR A 96 -8.89 2.21 1.65
N GLN A 97 -9.34 3.46 1.58
CA GLN A 97 -8.87 4.45 0.62
C GLN A 97 -8.50 5.73 1.36
N LEU A 98 -7.43 6.38 0.91
CA LEU A 98 -7.04 7.69 1.41
C LEU A 98 -7.78 8.76 0.61
N VAL A 99 -8.58 9.58 1.29
CA VAL A 99 -9.24 10.74 0.73
C VAL A 99 -8.38 11.95 1.05
N THR A 100 -7.96 12.69 0.03
CA THR A 100 -7.14 13.89 0.21
C THR A 100 -7.99 15.14 0.05
N HIS A 101 -7.88 16.03 1.03
CA HIS A 101 -8.50 17.33 1.03
C HIS A 101 -7.42 18.41 0.92
N GLU A 102 -7.71 19.46 0.16
CA GLU A 102 -6.87 20.64 0.08
C GLU A 102 -7.73 21.85 0.46
N GLU A 103 -7.41 22.46 1.59
CA GLU A 103 -8.12 23.63 2.10
C GLU A 103 -7.09 24.67 2.54
N ASP A 104 -7.24 25.90 2.04
CA ASP A 104 -6.33 27.03 2.32
C ASP A 104 -4.82 26.75 2.06
N GLY A 105 -4.53 25.83 1.14
CA GLY A 105 -3.16 25.41 0.80
C GLY A 105 -2.54 24.41 1.79
N GLU A 106 -3.33 23.92 2.74
CA GLU A 106 -2.99 22.78 3.59
C GLU A 106 -3.59 21.50 3.00
N THR A 107 -2.80 20.44 2.95
CA THR A 107 -3.25 19.11 2.52
C THR A 107 -3.53 18.27 3.75
N THR A 108 -4.77 17.82 3.90
CA THR A 108 -5.20 16.89 4.95
C THR A 108 -5.67 15.58 4.32
N HIS A 109 -5.67 14.52 5.13
CA HIS A 109 -6.07 13.20 4.67
C HIS A 109 -7.08 12.59 5.64
N ASP A 110 -8.11 11.98 5.06
CA ASP A 110 -9.05 11.14 5.78
C ASP A 110 -8.94 9.71 5.24
N VAL A 111 -9.27 8.74 6.08
CA VAL A 111 -9.30 7.33 5.68
C VAL A 111 -10.75 6.89 5.58
N LEU A 112 -11.15 6.44 4.40
CA LEU A 112 -12.44 5.79 4.19
C LEU A 112 -12.26 4.29 4.21
N VAL A 113 -12.86 3.61 5.19
CA VAL A 113 -12.87 2.15 5.30
C VAL A 113 -14.05 1.59 4.52
N ASN A 114 -13.72 0.87 3.45
CA ASN A 114 -14.65 0.20 2.54
C ASN A 114 -14.91 -1.22 3.05
N ALA A 115 -15.68 -1.32 4.12
CA ALA A 115 -16.12 -2.58 4.71
C ALA A 115 -17.62 -2.48 5.03
N ASN A 116 -18.37 -3.53 4.68
CA ASN A 116 -19.75 -3.68 5.13
C ASN A 116 -19.79 -4.17 6.58
N GLU A 117 -20.98 -4.24 7.19
CA GLU A 117 -21.13 -4.64 8.60
C GLU A 117 -20.53 -6.02 8.92
N ASP A 118 -20.71 -7.00 8.04
CA ASP A 118 -20.17 -8.36 8.21
C ASP A 118 -18.63 -8.33 8.24
N VAL A 119 -18.01 -7.66 7.26
CA VAL A 119 -16.55 -7.52 7.18
C VAL A 119 -16.03 -6.73 8.37
N LEU A 120 -16.68 -5.62 8.74
CA LEU A 120 -16.31 -4.79 9.89
C LEU A 120 -16.31 -5.60 11.20
N GLY A 121 -17.30 -6.46 11.40
CA GLY A 121 -17.38 -7.35 12.56
C GLY A 121 -16.28 -8.42 12.59
N ALA A 122 -15.81 -8.87 11.42
CA ALA A 122 -14.75 -9.86 11.27
C ALA A 122 -13.33 -9.27 11.31
N LEU A 123 -13.19 -7.94 11.28
CA LEU A 123 -11.88 -7.32 11.28
C LEU A 123 -11.06 -7.70 12.52
N PRO A 124 -9.77 -8.07 12.35
CA PRO A 124 -8.93 -8.44 13.46
C PRO A 124 -8.73 -7.28 14.44
N ARG A 125 -8.71 -7.62 15.73
CA ARG A 125 -8.31 -6.71 16.79
C ARG A 125 -6.79 -6.71 16.91
N TYR A 126 -6.21 -5.51 16.97
CA TYR A 126 -4.79 -5.33 17.22
C TYR A 126 -4.50 -5.47 18.71
N ASP A 127 -3.80 -6.54 19.05
CA ASP A 127 -3.22 -6.76 20.35
C ASP A 127 -1.81 -7.38 20.22
N GLN A 128 -1.17 -7.66 21.36
CA GLN A 128 0.18 -8.20 21.39
C GLN A 128 0.27 -9.60 20.75
N ASP A 129 -0.75 -10.44 20.93
CA ASP A 129 -0.75 -11.81 20.43
C ASP A 129 -0.94 -11.80 18.91
N TRP A 130 -1.87 -10.97 18.42
CA TRP A 130 -2.07 -10.68 17.01
C TRP A 130 -0.76 -10.22 16.35
N TRP A 131 -0.07 -9.27 16.98
CA TRP A 131 1.19 -8.72 16.47
C TRP A 131 2.31 -9.76 16.40
N ASP A 132 2.45 -10.58 17.43
CA ASP A 132 3.48 -11.63 17.46
C ASP A 132 3.23 -12.69 16.40
N MET A 133 1.96 -13.09 16.20
CA MET A 133 1.55 -13.99 15.11
C MET A 133 1.79 -13.37 13.73
N ALA A 134 1.38 -12.12 13.53
CA ALA A 134 1.55 -11.40 12.27
C ALA A 134 3.04 -11.32 11.88
N ARG A 135 3.91 -10.95 12.84
CA ARG A 135 5.37 -10.91 12.62
C ARG A 135 5.96 -12.27 12.29
N GLN A 136 5.55 -13.33 12.99
CA GLN A 136 6.04 -14.67 12.72
C GLN A 136 5.65 -15.13 11.31
N ARG A 137 4.37 -15.04 10.97
CA ARG A 137 3.86 -15.43 9.65
C ARG A 137 4.49 -14.64 8.52
N THR A 138 4.66 -13.33 8.72
CA THR A 138 5.35 -12.45 7.78
C THR A 138 6.79 -12.90 7.57
N ARG A 139 7.53 -13.20 8.64
CA ARG A 139 8.90 -13.72 8.55
C ARG A 139 8.97 -15.04 7.80
N ASP A 140 8.05 -15.96 8.06
CA ASP A 140 8.02 -17.27 7.39
C ASP A 140 7.72 -17.13 5.89
N ALA A 141 6.82 -16.21 5.52
CA ALA A 141 6.54 -15.86 4.13
C ALA A 141 7.78 -15.26 3.44
N TRP A 142 8.49 -14.35 4.13
CA TRP A 142 9.75 -13.78 3.65
C TRP A 142 10.85 -14.83 3.47
N GLN A 143 11.01 -15.75 4.42
CA GLN A 143 11.98 -16.85 4.31
C GLN A 143 11.65 -17.74 3.12
N THR A 144 10.39 -18.15 2.97
CA THR A 144 9.96 -19.01 1.86
C THR A 144 10.18 -18.35 0.50
N ALA A 145 9.83 -17.07 0.37
CA ALA A 145 10.05 -16.31 -0.86
C ALA A 145 11.55 -16.05 -1.12
N GLY A 146 12.31 -15.78 -0.07
CA GLY A 146 13.76 -15.57 -0.07
C GLY A 146 14.53 -16.82 -0.50
N GLU A 147 14.21 -17.99 0.04
CA GLU A 147 14.79 -19.28 -0.37
C GLU A 147 14.56 -19.56 -1.87
N GLY A 148 13.38 -19.20 -2.39
CA GLY A 148 13.08 -19.27 -3.82
C GLY A 148 13.91 -18.30 -4.67
N ALA A 149 14.17 -17.10 -4.16
CA ALA A 149 15.01 -16.10 -4.82
C ALA A 149 16.50 -16.47 -4.76
N GLU A 150 17.00 -16.94 -3.62
CA GLU A 150 18.36 -17.44 -3.41
C GLU A 150 18.64 -18.65 -4.29
N SER A 151 17.71 -19.61 -4.37
CA SER A 151 17.81 -20.76 -5.28
C SER A 151 17.92 -20.33 -6.76
N ALA A 152 17.15 -19.33 -7.17
CA ALA A 152 17.22 -18.77 -8.51
C ALA A 152 18.54 -18.00 -8.74
N TRP A 153 19.05 -17.30 -7.73
CA TRP A 153 20.32 -16.60 -7.76
C TRP A 153 21.50 -17.58 -7.90
N HIS A 154 21.48 -18.68 -7.15
CA HIS A 154 22.45 -19.78 -7.28
C HIS A 154 22.46 -20.40 -8.68
N GLN A 155 21.30 -20.76 -9.22
CA GLN A 155 21.19 -21.28 -10.60
C GLN A 155 21.70 -20.28 -11.65
N THR A 156 21.50 -18.98 -11.39
CA THR A 156 22.03 -17.93 -12.26
C THR A 156 23.52 -17.83 -12.19
N ARG A 157 24.09 -17.84 -10.98
CA ARG A 157 25.53 -17.79 -10.77
C ARG A 157 26.22 -18.98 -11.42
N GLU A 158 25.65 -20.18 -11.30
CA GLU A 158 26.13 -21.38 -11.97
C GLU A 158 26.06 -21.26 -13.51
N GLY A 159 25.10 -20.49 -14.05
CA GLY A 159 24.98 -20.21 -15.49
C GLY A 159 25.67 -18.93 -16.00
N ALA A 160 26.07 -18.02 -15.10
CA ALA A 160 26.53 -16.65 -15.39
C ALA A 160 28.05 -16.47 -15.38
N ASP A 161 28.83 -17.56 -15.36
CA ASP A 161 30.27 -17.54 -15.68
C ASP A 161 30.55 -17.02 -17.13
N THR A 162 29.51 -16.68 -17.89
CA THR A 162 29.57 -15.95 -19.17
C THR A 162 29.05 -14.51 -18.96
N ILE A 163 29.95 -13.52 -18.98
CA ILE A 163 29.80 -12.19 -18.34
C ILE A 163 28.83 -11.22 -19.06
N GLY A 164 28.07 -10.45 -18.25
CA GLY A 164 27.37 -9.20 -18.60
C GLY A 164 25.90 -9.21 -18.17
N GLU A 165 25.08 -9.89 -18.95
CA GLU A 165 23.62 -10.00 -18.77
C GLU A 165 23.19 -10.79 -17.52
N GLY A 166 24.11 -11.55 -16.92
CA GLY A 166 23.81 -12.39 -15.74
C GLY A 166 23.61 -11.57 -14.46
N ALA A 167 24.28 -10.43 -14.33
CA ALA A 167 24.20 -9.58 -13.14
C ALA A 167 22.89 -8.77 -13.10
N GLU A 168 22.47 -8.21 -14.23
CA GLU A 168 21.19 -7.51 -14.36
C GLU A 168 20.01 -8.45 -14.12
N ARG A 169 20.02 -9.64 -14.73
CA ARG A 169 18.99 -10.68 -14.49
C ARG A 169 18.98 -11.23 -13.07
N ALA A 170 20.11 -11.17 -12.35
CA ALA A 170 20.18 -11.56 -10.94
C ALA A 170 19.60 -10.46 -10.04
N TRP A 171 19.82 -9.20 -10.40
CA TRP A 171 19.24 -8.04 -9.71
C TRP A 171 17.72 -7.97 -9.91
N GLU A 172 17.24 -8.11 -11.14
CA GLU A 172 15.81 -8.16 -11.47
C GLU A 172 15.10 -9.27 -10.69
N ARG A 173 15.66 -10.49 -10.65
CA ARG A 173 15.06 -11.61 -9.91
C ARG A 173 15.10 -11.45 -8.40
N THR A 174 16.07 -10.71 -7.87
CA THR A 174 16.12 -10.35 -6.45
C THR A 174 14.98 -9.38 -6.13
N GLN A 175 14.75 -8.39 -6.99
CA GLN A 175 13.63 -7.46 -6.87
C GLN A 175 12.28 -8.18 -6.99
N GLU A 176 12.12 -9.08 -7.98
CA GLU A 176 10.92 -9.92 -8.12
C GLU A 176 10.71 -10.83 -6.90
N GLY A 177 11.78 -11.27 -6.23
CA GLY A 177 11.73 -12.02 -4.97
C GLY A 177 11.13 -11.19 -3.84
N ALA A 178 11.61 -9.96 -3.67
CA ALA A 178 11.10 -9.02 -2.67
C ALA A 178 9.62 -8.64 -2.96
N GLU A 179 9.27 -8.40 -4.22
CA GLU A 179 7.89 -8.11 -4.61
C GLU A 179 6.95 -9.31 -4.42
N ARG A 180 7.44 -10.54 -4.63
CA ARG A 180 6.66 -11.76 -4.33
C ARG A 180 6.44 -11.93 -2.84
N ALA A 181 7.45 -11.63 -2.02
CA ALA A 181 7.35 -11.72 -0.58
C ALA A 181 6.39 -10.66 -0.02
N GLY A 182 6.51 -9.39 -0.41
CA GLY A 182 5.59 -8.32 -0.01
C GLY A 182 4.14 -8.61 -0.42
N ARG A 183 3.93 -9.21 -1.61
CA ARG A 183 2.61 -9.72 -2.02
C ARG A 183 2.13 -10.87 -1.15
N ALA A 184 2.96 -11.87 -0.85
CA ALA A 184 2.59 -12.98 0.02
C ALA A 184 2.20 -12.49 1.44
N VAL A 185 2.89 -11.48 1.96
CA VAL A 185 2.55 -10.83 3.23
C VAL A 185 1.21 -10.10 3.16
N SER A 186 1.00 -9.31 2.11
CA SER A 186 -0.27 -8.62 1.87
C SER A 186 -1.44 -9.61 1.76
N ASP A 187 -1.26 -10.67 0.98
CA ASP A 187 -2.27 -11.72 0.78
C ASP A 187 -2.55 -12.48 2.08
N LEU A 188 -1.54 -12.73 2.90
CA LEU A 188 -1.70 -13.37 4.21
C LEU A 188 -2.52 -12.50 5.16
N LEU A 189 -2.18 -11.21 5.25
CA LEU A 189 -2.91 -10.27 6.08
C LEU A 189 -4.35 -10.12 5.59
N ASN A 190 -4.55 -9.97 4.27
CA ASN A 190 -5.88 -9.89 3.65
C ASN A 190 -6.70 -11.17 3.85
N ASN A 191 -6.12 -12.34 3.66
CA ASN A 191 -6.86 -13.60 3.86
C ASN A 191 -7.29 -13.74 5.31
N TRP A 192 -6.44 -13.34 6.25
CA TRP A 192 -6.77 -13.39 7.67
C TRP A 192 -7.84 -12.38 8.06
N THR A 193 -7.87 -11.18 7.47
CA THR A 193 -8.94 -10.21 7.70
C THR A 193 -10.26 -10.60 7.04
N ASN A 194 -10.25 -11.46 6.01
CA ASN A 194 -11.42 -11.81 5.21
C ASN A 194 -12.00 -13.22 5.50
N ASN A 195 -11.29 -14.08 6.23
CA ASN A 195 -11.73 -15.43 6.59
C ASN A 195 -11.51 -15.67 8.10
N ASP A 196 -12.42 -15.16 8.92
CA ASP A 196 -12.80 -15.74 10.22
C ASP A 196 -14.26 -15.36 10.53
#